data_AF-A0AAX0W3F9-F1
#
_entry.id   AF-A0AAX0W3F9-F1
#
_cell.length_a   1.000
_cell.length_b   1.000
_cell.length_c   1.000
_cell.angle_alpha   90.00
_cell.angle_beta   90.00
_cell.angle_gamma   90.00
#
_symmetry.space_group_name_H-M   'P 1'
#
loop_
_entity.id
_entity.type
_entity.pdbx_description
1 polymer ?
#
loop_
_entity_poly.entity_id
_entity_poly.type
_entity_poly.pdbx_seq_one_letter_code
_entity_poly.pdbx_strand_id
1 'polypeptide(L)'
;MEDAIRRAVERQFPEITGGYHLPRFGRVVAVPDAPAAPGLCDDFRPRFGVDVEILLPDGEPDPNLPVFQSLPLPAPMGGQEKGMFGFPEEGTTVVVSFAYGLPHKPFIQQILPHGLSLPRVPAGDQIWQHSEACQQRVDADGNWLRQTDGRIQDKATEREVEALSNTEQYQSHTRNVDDHSTESVGGVKKIEALGALKLLSGGSASLAAVDDLHQATGRDLNLVVAQRHNATVGGDMQEKIQGLRQSVAQISQRLQAPKTWLGSEGVNVLQVLCNLLDLVEQMNIQLASHVHGSSPPPANAAAFTAAGTAVKALGVQLKPITA
;
A
#
# COMPACT_ATOMS: atom_id res chain seq x y z
N MET A 1 -72.84 -16.43 -41.42
CA MET A 1 -72.75 -15.24 -40.54
C MET A 1 -71.33 -15.07 -40.03
N GLU A 2 -70.70 -16.12 -39.53
CA GLU A 2 -69.30 -16.12 -39.06
C GLU A 2 -68.28 -15.67 -40.12
N ASP A 3 -68.40 -16.08 -41.39
CA ASP A 3 -67.47 -15.66 -42.45
C ASP A 3 -67.54 -14.16 -42.81
N ALA A 4 -68.70 -13.53 -42.58
CA ALA A 4 -68.88 -12.10 -42.79
C ALA A 4 -68.29 -11.31 -41.61
N ILE A 5 -68.42 -11.84 -40.40
CA ILE A 5 -67.79 -11.30 -39.19
C ILE A 5 -66.27 -11.40 -39.30
N ARG A 6 -65.72 -12.57 -39.68
CA ARG A 6 -64.27 -12.78 -39.87
C ARG A 6 -63.68 -11.77 -40.87
N ARG A 7 -64.30 -11.61 -42.05
CA ARG A 7 -63.85 -10.64 -43.07
C ARG A 7 -63.97 -9.18 -42.60
N ALA A 8 -65.01 -8.85 -41.84
CA ALA A 8 -65.15 -7.51 -41.28
C ALA A 8 -64.04 -7.21 -40.26
N VAL A 9 -63.71 -8.18 -39.40
CA VAL A 9 -62.63 -8.11 -38.41
C VAL A 9 -61.28 -8.00 -39.10
N GLU A 10 -60.94 -8.88 -40.04
CA GLU A 10 -59.66 -8.88 -40.76
C GLU A 10 -59.42 -7.57 -41.55
N ARG A 11 -60.50 -6.92 -42.00
CA ARG A 11 -60.43 -5.63 -42.70
C ARG A 11 -60.27 -4.44 -41.75
N GLN A 12 -60.94 -4.48 -40.60
CA GLN A 12 -60.88 -3.39 -39.62
C GLN A 12 -59.64 -3.45 -38.73
N PHE A 13 -59.08 -4.65 -38.55
CA PHE A 13 -57.96 -4.95 -37.66
C PHE A 13 -56.89 -5.76 -38.42
N PRO A 14 -56.08 -5.12 -39.27
CA PRO A 14 -55.02 -5.78 -40.05
C PRO A 14 -54.00 -6.54 -39.18
N GLU A 15 -53.82 -6.12 -37.92
CA GLU A 15 -53.00 -6.78 -36.92
C GLU A 15 -53.54 -8.16 -36.51
N ILE A 16 -54.85 -8.40 -36.67
CA ILE A 16 -55.48 -9.70 -36.43
C ILE A 16 -55.17 -10.63 -37.59
N THR A 17 -55.32 -10.15 -38.81
CA THR A 17 -55.01 -10.91 -40.05
C THR A 17 -53.57 -11.38 -40.08
N GLY A 18 -52.62 -10.52 -39.69
CA GLY A 18 -51.19 -10.86 -39.64
C GLY A 18 -50.70 -11.46 -38.32
N GLY A 19 -51.57 -11.60 -37.32
CA GLY A 19 -51.19 -12.10 -35.99
C GLY A 19 -50.20 -11.19 -35.24
N TYR A 20 -50.06 -9.92 -35.62
CA TYR A 20 -49.14 -8.95 -35.00
C TYR A 20 -49.60 -8.47 -33.62
N HIS A 21 -50.86 -8.71 -33.29
CA HIS A 21 -51.42 -8.50 -31.95
C HIS A 21 -50.94 -9.55 -30.92
N LEU A 22 -50.36 -10.66 -31.38
CA LEU A 22 -49.82 -11.70 -30.51
C LEU A 22 -48.28 -11.60 -30.47
N PRO A 23 -47.67 -11.70 -29.27
CA PRO A 23 -46.23 -11.87 -29.18
C PRO A 23 -45.83 -13.20 -29.84
N ARG A 24 -44.70 -13.19 -30.55
CA ARG A 24 -44.13 -14.39 -31.17
C ARG A 24 -42.80 -14.72 -30.50
N PHE A 25 -42.47 -16.01 -30.41
CA PHE A 25 -41.12 -16.40 -30.03
C PHE A 25 -40.18 -16.23 -31.22
N GLY A 26 -38.96 -15.82 -30.93
CA GLY A 26 -37.87 -15.73 -31.89
C GLY A 26 -36.61 -16.32 -31.29
N ARG A 27 -35.65 -16.66 -32.15
CA ARG A 27 -34.32 -17.12 -31.77
C ARG A 27 -33.27 -16.15 -32.28
N VAL A 28 -32.36 -15.73 -31.41
CA VAL A 28 -31.24 -14.86 -31.78
C VAL A 28 -30.31 -15.61 -32.72
N VAL A 29 -29.95 -15.02 -33.86
CA VAL A 29 -29.04 -15.64 -34.85
C VAL A 29 -27.74 -14.87 -35.02
N ALA A 30 -27.69 -13.58 -34.64
CA ALA A 30 -26.45 -12.80 -34.67
C ALA A 30 -26.57 -11.51 -33.83
N VAL A 31 -25.41 -10.97 -33.43
CA VAL A 31 -25.25 -9.59 -32.94
C VAL A 31 -24.59 -8.76 -34.05
N PRO A 32 -25.35 -8.07 -34.92
CA PRO A 32 -24.83 -7.55 -36.18
C PRO A 32 -23.96 -6.28 -36.05
N ASP A 33 -24.26 -5.40 -35.07
CA ASP A 33 -23.63 -4.08 -34.94
C ASP A 33 -23.44 -3.68 -33.47
N ALA A 34 -22.65 -4.48 -32.74
CA ALA A 34 -22.27 -4.14 -31.36
C ALA A 34 -21.44 -2.83 -31.33
N PRO A 35 -21.82 -1.82 -30.53
CA PRO A 35 -21.20 -0.51 -30.59
C PRO A 35 -19.80 -0.52 -29.96
N ALA A 36 -18.80 0.01 -30.68
CA ALA A 36 -17.44 0.20 -30.17
C ALA A 36 -17.24 1.55 -29.42
N ALA A 37 -18.23 2.45 -29.51
CA ALA A 37 -18.21 3.77 -28.87
C ALA A 37 -19.65 4.22 -28.52
N PRO A 38 -19.84 5.16 -27.58
CA PRO A 38 -21.15 5.74 -27.29
C PRO A 38 -21.77 6.37 -28.55
N GLY A 39 -23.09 6.27 -28.68
CA GLY A 39 -23.81 6.82 -29.83
C GLY A 39 -25.32 6.73 -29.69
N LEU A 40 -26.03 7.48 -30.54
CA LEU A 40 -27.49 7.46 -30.57
C LEU A 40 -28.00 6.07 -30.98
N CYS A 41 -28.97 5.57 -30.22
CA CYS A 41 -29.83 4.44 -30.57
C CYS A 41 -31.12 5.02 -31.16
N ASP A 42 -31.39 4.72 -32.43
CA ASP A 42 -32.60 5.13 -33.14
C ASP A 42 -33.13 3.97 -34.02
N ASP A 43 -34.30 4.17 -34.64
CA ASP A 43 -34.95 3.14 -35.46
C ASP A 43 -34.11 2.72 -36.68
N PHE A 44 -33.19 3.57 -37.15
CA PHE A 44 -32.33 3.26 -38.29
C PHE A 44 -31.08 2.48 -37.86
N ARG A 45 -30.55 2.77 -36.67
CA ARG A 45 -29.41 2.10 -36.09
C ARG A 45 -29.60 1.94 -34.58
N PRO A 46 -30.25 0.84 -34.15
CA PRO A 46 -30.53 0.61 -32.74
C PRO A 46 -29.26 0.45 -31.88
N ARG A 47 -28.15 -0.04 -32.45
CA ARG A 47 -26.86 -0.37 -31.79
C ARG A 47 -26.94 -1.44 -30.68
N PHE A 48 -28.00 -1.45 -29.89
CA PHE A 48 -28.35 -2.49 -28.96
C PHE A 48 -29.51 -3.31 -29.52
N GLY A 49 -29.20 -4.07 -30.58
CA GLY A 49 -30.16 -4.93 -31.26
C GLY A 49 -29.51 -6.20 -31.77
N VAL A 50 -30.34 -7.19 -32.09
CA VAL A 50 -29.92 -8.52 -32.56
C VAL A 50 -30.74 -8.96 -33.75
N ASP A 51 -30.16 -9.84 -34.55
CA ASP A 51 -30.89 -10.50 -35.63
C ASP A 51 -31.68 -11.67 -35.06
N VAL A 52 -32.95 -11.79 -35.47
CA VAL A 52 -33.88 -12.78 -34.91
C VAL A 52 -34.64 -13.49 -36.02
N GLU A 53 -34.64 -14.82 -36.00
CA GLU A 53 -35.61 -15.61 -36.77
C GLU A 53 -36.88 -15.84 -35.93
N ILE A 54 -38.04 -15.69 -36.55
CA ILE A 54 -39.33 -15.89 -35.87
C ILE A 54 -39.65 -17.38 -35.87
N LEU A 55 -40.10 -17.91 -34.74
CA LEU A 55 -40.43 -19.32 -34.55
C LEU A 55 -41.93 -19.57 -34.69
N LEU A 56 -42.28 -20.73 -35.24
CA LEU A 56 -43.61 -21.32 -35.20
C LEU A 56 -43.93 -21.86 -33.78
N PRO A 57 -45.21 -22.20 -33.48
CA PRO A 57 -45.59 -22.75 -32.18
C PRO A 57 -44.90 -24.08 -31.80
N ASP A 58 -44.36 -24.81 -32.78
CA ASP A 58 -43.56 -26.02 -32.56
C ASP A 58 -42.08 -25.72 -32.22
N GLY A 59 -41.66 -24.46 -32.32
CA GLY A 59 -40.30 -24.00 -32.05
C GLY A 59 -39.37 -24.00 -33.25
N GLU A 60 -39.83 -24.43 -34.43
CA GLU A 60 -39.04 -24.37 -35.67
C GLU A 60 -39.09 -22.96 -36.30
N PRO A 61 -38.07 -22.54 -37.05
CA PRO A 61 -38.11 -21.26 -37.78
C PRO A 61 -39.29 -21.20 -38.76
N ASP A 62 -40.02 -20.09 -38.76
CA ASP A 62 -41.12 -19.86 -39.71
C ASP A 62 -40.55 -19.61 -41.12
N PRO A 63 -40.73 -20.54 -42.07
CA PRO A 63 -40.16 -20.40 -43.41
C PRO A 63 -40.77 -19.26 -44.22
N ASN A 64 -41.90 -18.70 -43.76
CA ASN A 64 -42.58 -17.60 -44.44
C ASN A 64 -42.10 -16.21 -43.99
N LEU A 65 -41.29 -16.13 -42.94
CA LEU A 65 -40.77 -14.88 -42.42
C LEU A 65 -39.25 -14.81 -42.63
N PRO A 66 -38.72 -13.66 -43.07
CA PRO A 66 -37.29 -13.46 -43.12
C PRO A 66 -36.71 -13.35 -41.70
N VAL A 67 -35.38 -13.39 -41.60
CA VAL A 67 -34.68 -12.94 -40.39
C VAL A 67 -34.93 -11.45 -40.21
N PHE A 68 -35.36 -11.06 -39.02
CA PHE A 68 -35.57 -9.67 -38.67
C PHE A 68 -34.23 -9.10 -38.23
N GLN A 69 -33.77 -8.08 -38.93
CA GLN A 69 -32.44 -7.53 -38.76
C GLN A 69 -32.44 -6.43 -37.69
N SER A 70 -31.44 -6.45 -36.81
CA SER A 70 -31.19 -5.40 -35.80
C SER A 70 -32.41 -5.06 -34.95
N LEU A 71 -33.18 -6.06 -34.51
CA LEU A 71 -34.33 -5.80 -33.62
C LEU A 71 -33.85 -5.21 -32.29
N PRO A 72 -34.41 -4.07 -31.84
CA PRO A 72 -34.02 -3.46 -30.58
C PRO A 72 -34.25 -4.40 -29.39
N LEU A 73 -33.22 -4.55 -28.56
CA LEU A 73 -33.30 -5.27 -27.29
C LEU A 73 -33.94 -4.39 -26.20
N PRO A 74 -34.65 -4.99 -25.23
CA PRO A 74 -35.16 -4.24 -24.10
C PRO A 74 -34.00 -3.79 -23.21
N ALA A 75 -34.02 -2.52 -22.79
CA ALA A 75 -33.10 -2.02 -21.78
C ALA A 75 -33.68 -2.30 -20.38
N PRO A 76 -33.14 -3.27 -19.60
CA PRO A 76 -33.70 -3.66 -18.31
C PRO A 76 -33.62 -2.54 -17.26
N MET A 77 -32.61 -1.68 -17.38
CA MET A 77 -32.49 -0.38 -16.70
C MET A 77 -32.05 0.64 -17.74
N GLY A 78 -32.58 1.87 -17.74
CA GLY A 78 -32.43 2.74 -18.91
C GLY A 78 -32.39 4.25 -18.70
N GLY A 79 -31.87 4.91 -19.73
CA GLY A 79 -31.80 6.35 -20.02
C GLY A 79 -30.44 6.69 -20.67
N GLN A 80 -30.09 7.99 -20.79
CA GLN A 80 -28.84 8.38 -21.47
C GLN A 80 -27.62 7.82 -20.73
N GLU A 81 -26.85 6.98 -21.43
CA GLU A 81 -25.60 6.35 -20.95
C GLU A 81 -25.71 5.63 -19.59
N LYS A 82 -26.88 5.04 -19.28
CA LYS A 82 -27.11 4.31 -18.02
C LYS A 82 -27.91 3.03 -18.24
N GLY A 83 -27.52 1.96 -17.53
CA GLY A 83 -28.20 0.67 -17.57
C GLY A 83 -27.27 -0.53 -17.38
N MET A 84 -27.86 -1.72 -17.38
CA MET A 84 -27.14 -2.98 -17.53
C MET A 84 -27.30 -3.46 -18.97
N PHE A 85 -26.19 -3.48 -19.71
CA PHE A 85 -26.17 -3.89 -21.12
C PHE A 85 -25.42 -5.21 -21.27
N GLY A 86 -26.07 -6.16 -21.92
CA GLY A 86 -25.49 -7.45 -22.28
C GLY A 86 -26.25 -8.00 -23.46
N PHE A 87 -25.54 -8.46 -24.48
CA PHE A 87 -26.16 -9.12 -25.62
C PHE A 87 -26.49 -10.57 -25.25
N PRO A 88 -27.69 -11.07 -25.60
CA PRO A 88 -27.96 -12.49 -25.53
C PRO A 88 -27.08 -13.24 -26.55
N GLU A 89 -26.66 -14.46 -26.19
CA GLU A 89 -25.92 -15.33 -27.10
C GLU A 89 -26.80 -15.80 -28.26
N GLU A 90 -26.18 -16.14 -29.39
CA GLU A 90 -26.86 -16.83 -30.49
C GLU A 90 -27.55 -18.11 -29.98
N GLY A 91 -28.77 -18.35 -30.44
CA GLY A 91 -29.63 -19.42 -29.95
C GLY A 91 -30.56 -19.03 -28.80
N THR A 92 -30.36 -17.88 -28.16
CA THR A 92 -31.23 -17.41 -27.06
C THR A 92 -32.66 -17.17 -27.56
N THR A 93 -33.66 -17.63 -26.79
CA THR A 93 -35.07 -17.39 -27.09
C THR A 93 -35.50 -15.99 -26.64
N VAL A 94 -36.16 -15.25 -27.52
CA VAL A 94 -36.69 -13.90 -27.27
C VAL A 94 -38.18 -13.83 -27.60
N VAL A 95 -38.88 -12.85 -27.00
CA VAL A 95 -40.27 -12.53 -27.34
C VAL A 95 -40.29 -11.30 -28.22
N VAL A 96 -40.75 -11.45 -29.45
CA VAL A 96 -40.89 -10.38 -30.43
C VAL A 96 -42.34 -9.88 -30.44
N SER A 97 -42.49 -8.57 -30.27
CA SER A 97 -43.78 -7.88 -30.29
C SER A 97 -43.74 -6.74 -31.32
N PHE A 98 -44.92 -6.27 -31.71
CA PHE A 98 -45.07 -5.22 -32.72
C PHE A 98 -45.73 -4.01 -32.08
N ALA A 99 -45.03 -2.86 -32.06
CA ALA A 99 -45.57 -1.66 -31.44
C ALA A 99 -46.87 -1.25 -32.14
N TYR A 100 -47.95 -1.10 -31.36
CA TYR A 100 -49.30 -0.82 -31.88
C TYR A 100 -49.84 -1.87 -32.87
N GLY A 101 -49.30 -3.10 -32.88
CA GLY A 101 -49.65 -4.12 -33.87
C GLY A 101 -49.13 -3.84 -35.28
N LEU A 102 -48.19 -2.88 -35.43
CA LEU A 102 -47.66 -2.48 -36.73
C LEU A 102 -46.51 -3.39 -37.17
N PRO A 103 -46.59 -4.04 -38.35
CA PRO A 103 -45.58 -4.98 -38.84
C PRO A 103 -44.17 -4.36 -38.97
N HIS A 104 -44.10 -3.05 -39.22
CA HIS A 104 -42.85 -2.31 -39.44
C HIS A 104 -42.23 -1.76 -38.15
N LYS A 105 -42.81 -2.06 -36.98
CA LYS A 105 -42.26 -1.68 -35.67
C LYS A 105 -42.06 -2.88 -34.74
N PRO A 106 -41.31 -3.91 -35.18
CA PRO A 106 -40.96 -5.02 -34.30
C PRO A 106 -39.94 -4.58 -33.24
N PHE A 107 -40.04 -5.15 -32.04
CA PHE A 107 -39.06 -4.99 -30.97
C PHE A 107 -39.04 -6.24 -30.10
N ILE A 108 -37.94 -6.45 -29.38
CA ILE A 108 -37.85 -7.53 -28.41
C ILE A 108 -38.43 -7.03 -27.09
N GLN A 109 -39.48 -7.71 -26.62
CA GLN A 109 -40.15 -7.37 -25.37
C GLN A 109 -39.43 -7.95 -24.15
N GLN A 110 -38.92 -9.18 -24.26
CA GLN A 110 -38.19 -9.85 -23.18
C GLN A 110 -37.31 -10.98 -23.73
N ILE A 111 -36.26 -11.31 -22.97
CA ILE A 111 -35.40 -12.48 -23.19
C ILE A 111 -35.90 -13.60 -22.29
N LEU A 112 -36.04 -14.81 -22.82
CA LEU A 112 -36.48 -15.97 -22.06
C LEU A 112 -35.29 -16.90 -21.74
N PRO A 113 -35.24 -17.46 -20.51
CA PRO A 113 -34.15 -18.35 -20.12
C PRO A 113 -34.26 -19.77 -20.68
N HIS A 114 -35.21 -20.04 -21.58
CA HIS A 114 -35.44 -21.37 -22.13
C HIS A 114 -34.22 -21.87 -22.89
N GLY A 115 -33.75 -23.06 -22.55
CA GLY A 115 -32.55 -23.67 -23.16
C GLY A 115 -31.22 -23.12 -22.64
N LEU A 116 -31.22 -22.14 -21.73
CA LEU A 116 -30.00 -21.57 -21.16
C LEU A 116 -29.58 -22.27 -19.86
N SER A 117 -28.27 -22.34 -19.63
CA SER A 117 -27.72 -22.70 -18.32
C SER A 117 -27.71 -21.47 -17.42
N LEU A 118 -28.55 -21.46 -16.38
CA LEU A 118 -28.67 -20.33 -15.47
C LEU A 118 -27.64 -20.38 -14.33
N PRO A 119 -27.26 -19.22 -13.77
CA PRO A 119 -26.52 -19.18 -12.52
C PRO A 119 -27.17 -19.97 -11.39
N ARG A 120 -26.35 -20.44 -10.45
CA ARG A 120 -26.85 -20.81 -9.12
C ARG A 120 -27.25 -19.56 -8.34
N VAL A 121 -28.55 -19.30 -8.22
CA VAL A 121 -29.12 -18.18 -7.44
C VAL A 121 -30.11 -18.73 -6.40
N PRO A 122 -29.65 -19.02 -5.17
CA PRO A 122 -30.52 -19.33 -4.04
C PRO A 122 -31.57 -18.24 -3.80
N ALA A 123 -32.66 -18.60 -3.13
CA ALA A 123 -33.69 -17.63 -2.78
C ALA A 123 -33.12 -16.55 -1.83
N GLY A 124 -33.30 -15.28 -2.20
CA GLY A 124 -32.77 -14.12 -1.46
C GLY A 124 -31.46 -13.56 -2.02
N ASP A 125 -30.68 -14.38 -2.74
CA ASP A 125 -29.47 -13.91 -3.42
C ASP A 125 -29.83 -13.03 -4.63
N GLN A 126 -28.96 -12.08 -4.94
CA GLN A 126 -28.93 -11.39 -6.23
C GLN A 126 -27.55 -11.51 -6.84
N ILE A 127 -27.49 -11.72 -8.15
CA ILE A 127 -26.24 -11.91 -8.87
C ILE A 127 -26.22 -11.11 -10.17
N TRP A 128 -25.07 -10.49 -10.43
CA TRP A 128 -24.66 -10.06 -11.75
C TRP A 128 -23.41 -10.84 -12.14
N GLN A 129 -23.47 -11.63 -13.22
CA GLN A 129 -22.37 -12.51 -13.61
C GLN A 129 -22.14 -12.58 -15.11
N HIS A 130 -20.89 -12.89 -15.46
CA HIS A 130 -20.50 -13.38 -16.77
C HIS A 130 -20.29 -14.90 -16.73
N SER A 131 -19.66 -15.42 -15.67
CA SER A 131 -19.43 -16.84 -15.42
C SER A 131 -19.40 -17.10 -13.91
N GLU A 132 -19.35 -18.36 -13.49
CA GLU A 132 -19.18 -18.70 -12.06
C GLU A 132 -17.88 -18.09 -11.46
N ALA A 133 -16.82 -17.97 -12.28
CA ALA A 133 -15.55 -17.38 -11.86
C ALA A 133 -15.54 -15.83 -11.89
N CYS A 134 -16.53 -15.18 -12.53
CA CYS A 134 -16.60 -13.74 -12.69
C CYS A 134 -18.01 -13.21 -12.38
N GLN A 135 -18.20 -12.75 -11.13
CA GLN A 135 -19.50 -12.35 -10.60
C GLN A 135 -19.40 -11.25 -9.53
N GLN A 136 -20.50 -10.51 -9.40
CA GLN A 136 -20.83 -9.73 -8.21
C GLN A 136 -22.12 -10.29 -7.63
N ARG A 137 -22.11 -10.63 -6.34
CA ARG A 137 -23.23 -11.26 -5.68
C ARG A 137 -23.48 -10.60 -4.33
N VAL A 138 -24.75 -10.45 -3.99
CA VAL A 138 -25.21 -10.23 -2.62
C VAL A 138 -26.02 -11.45 -2.19
N ASP A 139 -25.70 -12.01 -1.03
CA ASP A 139 -26.47 -13.12 -0.46
C ASP A 139 -27.68 -12.62 0.34
N ALA A 140 -28.52 -13.55 0.81
CA ALA A 140 -29.70 -13.22 1.60
C ALA A 140 -29.41 -12.46 2.92
N ASP A 141 -28.19 -12.56 3.45
CA ASP A 141 -27.75 -11.88 4.68
C ASP A 141 -27.16 -10.48 4.38
N GLY A 142 -27.02 -10.12 3.10
CA GLY A 142 -26.48 -8.83 2.66
C GLY A 142 -24.96 -8.82 2.48
N ASN A 143 -24.28 -9.98 2.51
CA ASN A 143 -22.84 -10.03 2.26
C ASN A 143 -22.55 -9.85 0.77
N TRP A 144 -21.58 -9.00 0.45
CA TRP A 144 -21.16 -8.75 -0.93
C TRP A 144 -19.90 -9.52 -1.29
N LEU A 145 -19.91 -10.14 -2.46
CA LEU A 145 -18.74 -10.76 -3.09
C LEU A 145 -18.50 -10.11 -4.45
N ARG A 146 -17.25 -9.66 -4.69
CA ARG A 146 -16.73 -9.31 -6.02
C ARG A 146 -15.63 -10.31 -6.37
N GLN A 147 -15.85 -11.13 -7.39
CA GLN A 147 -14.93 -12.19 -7.79
C GLN A 147 -14.63 -12.09 -9.29
N THR A 148 -13.37 -12.32 -9.65
CA THR A 148 -12.93 -12.52 -11.03
C THR A 148 -11.66 -13.37 -11.06
N ASP A 149 -11.53 -14.20 -12.09
CA ASP A 149 -10.28 -14.87 -12.50
C ASP A 149 -9.43 -13.99 -13.44
N GLY A 150 -9.97 -12.83 -13.84
CA GLY A 150 -9.29 -11.81 -14.63
C GLY A 150 -8.68 -10.70 -13.77
N ARG A 151 -8.81 -9.47 -14.25
CA ARG A 151 -8.21 -8.28 -13.64
C ARG A 151 -9.28 -7.31 -13.15
N ILE A 152 -9.08 -6.77 -11.96
CA ILE A 152 -9.83 -5.61 -11.44
C ILE A 152 -9.01 -4.33 -11.70
N GLN A 153 -9.66 -3.31 -12.25
CA GLN A 153 -9.13 -1.94 -12.37
C GLN A 153 -10.17 -0.97 -11.84
N ASP A 154 -9.84 -0.26 -10.77
CA ASP A 154 -10.66 0.83 -10.25
C ASP A 154 -9.97 2.15 -10.60
N LYS A 155 -10.66 3.03 -11.34
CA LYS A 155 -10.19 4.37 -11.74
C LYS A 155 -11.16 5.40 -11.20
N ALA A 156 -10.67 6.29 -10.36
CA ALA A 156 -11.48 7.33 -9.75
C ALA A 156 -10.64 8.59 -9.50
N THR A 157 -11.29 9.75 -9.49
CA THR A 157 -10.69 11.00 -9.00
C THR A 157 -10.47 10.93 -7.47
N GLU A 158 -11.39 10.29 -6.76
CA GLU A 158 -11.38 10.10 -5.32
C GLU A 158 -11.85 8.68 -4.97
N ARG A 159 -11.22 8.06 -3.98
CA ARG A 159 -11.58 6.73 -3.48
C ARG A 159 -11.49 6.74 -1.96
N GLU A 160 -12.64 6.58 -1.31
CA GLU A 160 -12.75 6.43 0.14
C GLU A 160 -13.10 4.98 0.49
N VAL A 161 -12.50 4.47 1.57
CA VAL A 161 -12.81 3.15 2.11
C VAL A 161 -12.89 3.28 3.62
N GLU A 162 -14.08 3.04 4.16
CA GLU A 162 -14.33 3.03 5.59
C GLU A 162 -14.79 1.64 6.03
N ALA A 163 -14.10 1.06 7.00
CA ALA A 163 -14.43 -0.23 7.56
C ALA A 163 -13.99 -0.29 9.03
N LEU A 164 -14.76 -1.01 9.86
CA LEU A 164 -14.33 -1.31 11.24
C LEU A 164 -13.13 -2.26 11.27
N SER A 165 -13.02 -3.14 10.27
CA SER A 165 -11.90 -4.05 10.08
C SER A 165 -11.62 -4.22 8.59
N ASN A 166 -10.33 -4.19 8.20
CA ASN A 166 -9.87 -4.47 6.84
C ASN A 166 -8.73 -5.47 6.91
N THR A 167 -8.83 -6.57 6.18
CA THR A 167 -7.76 -7.58 6.06
C THR A 167 -7.40 -7.75 4.60
N GLU A 168 -6.12 -7.62 4.30
CA GLU A 168 -5.60 -7.71 2.95
C GLU A 168 -4.48 -8.75 2.90
N GLN A 169 -4.54 -9.67 1.92
CA GLN A 169 -3.52 -10.68 1.68
C GLN A 169 -3.06 -10.62 0.24
N TYR A 170 -1.74 -10.51 0.04
CA TYR A 170 -1.12 -10.41 -1.27
C TYR A 170 0.06 -11.35 -1.38
N GLN A 171 0.28 -11.90 -2.58
CA GLN A 171 1.56 -12.53 -2.90
C GLN A 171 2.65 -11.48 -3.15
N SER A 172 2.27 -10.33 -3.73
CA SER A 172 3.14 -9.18 -3.98
C SER A 172 2.32 -7.90 -3.91
N HIS A 173 2.92 -6.83 -3.40
CA HIS A 173 2.30 -5.51 -3.28
C HIS A 173 3.30 -4.43 -3.70
N THR A 174 2.85 -3.46 -4.51
CA THR A 174 3.63 -2.28 -4.88
C THR A 174 2.70 -1.08 -4.81
N ARG A 175 3.17 -0.02 -4.15
CA ARG A 175 2.45 1.24 -3.99
C ARG A 175 3.35 2.37 -4.45
N ASN A 176 2.93 3.06 -5.49
CA ASN A 176 3.57 4.28 -5.96
C ASN A 176 2.66 5.45 -5.58
N VAL A 177 3.25 6.48 -4.98
CA VAL A 177 2.57 7.71 -4.58
C VAL A 177 3.38 8.87 -5.13
N ASP A 178 2.76 9.66 -6.01
CA ASP A 178 3.46 10.74 -6.73
C ASP A 178 3.68 11.99 -5.87
N ASP A 179 2.93 12.12 -4.77
CA ASP A 179 3.01 13.24 -3.85
C ASP A 179 3.18 12.75 -2.39
N HIS A 180 2.21 13.01 -1.51
CA HIS A 180 2.34 12.71 -0.08
C HIS A 180 1.66 11.39 0.32
N SER A 181 2.32 10.65 1.23
CA SER A 181 1.74 9.47 1.89
C SER A 181 1.83 9.63 3.40
N THR A 182 0.67 9.68 4.06
CA THR A 182 0.55 9.77 5.51
C THR A 182 -0.10 8.50 6.05
N GLU A 183 0.38 8.02 7.19
CA GLU A 183 -0.23 6.92 7.92
C GLU A 183 -0.25 7.25 9.41
N SER A 184 -1.45 7.31 9.98
CA SER A 184 -1.68 7.62 11.39
C SER A 184 -2.27 6.39 12.07
N VAL A 185 -1.56 5.85 13.06
CA VAL A 185 -1.99 4.67 13.81
C VAL A 185 -2.16 5.06 15.27
N GLY A 186 -3.40 5.03 15.77
CA GLY A 186 -3.69 5.37 17.17
C GLY A 186 -3.23 4.30 18.17
N GLY A 187 -3.02 3.06 17.71
CA GLY A 187 -2.47 1.95 18.48
C GLY A 187 -1.01 1.66 18.11
N VAL A 188 -0.71 0.39 17.82
CA VAL A 188 0.63 -0.06 17.46
C VAL A 188 0.73 -0.33 15.97
N LYS A 189 1.74 0.26 15.31
CA LYS A 189 2.13 -0.11 13.95
C LYS A 189 3.32 -1.08 13.99
N LYS A 190 3.13 -2.27 13.41
CA LYS A 190 4.17 -3.30 13.31
C LYS A 190 4.52 -3.55 11.85
N ILE A 191 5.82 -3.53 11.52
CA ILE A 191 6.36 -3.90 10.21
C ILE A 191 7.39 -5.00 10.43
N GLU A 192 7.18 -6.15 9.83
CA GLU A 192 8.08 -7.30 9.92
C GLU A 192 8.50 -7.73 8.50
N ALA A 193 9.81 -7.95 8.31
CA ALA A 193 10.36 -8.44 7.06
C ALA A 193 11.40 -9.53 7.34
N LEU A 194 11.16 -10.75 6.84
CA LEU A 194 12.08 -11.88 7.03
C LEU A 194 13.39 -11.73 6.24
N GLY A 195 13.34 -11.06 5.09
CA GLY A 195 14.51 -10.81 4.24
C GLY A 195 15.29 -9.57 4.66
N ALA A 196 14.75 -8.39 4.33
CA ALA A 196 15.36 -7.11 4.65
C ALA A 196 14.32 -5.99 4.77
N LEU A 197 14.59 -5.04 5.66
CA LEU A 197 13.91 -3.74 5.71
C LEU A 197 14.85 -2.68 5.12
N LYS A 198 14.39 -1.92 4.12
CA LYS A 198 15.15 -0.82 3.51
C LYS A 198 14.38 0.48 3.63
N LEU A 199 14.97 1.46 4.33
CA LEU A 199 14.43 2.80 4.48
C LEU A 199 15.44 3.77 3.86
N LEU A 200 15.07 4.34 2.72
CA LEU A 200 15.93 5.22 1.93
C LEU A 200 15.25 6.59 1.82
N SER A 201 16.00 7.65 2.08
CA SER A 201 15.57 9.03 1.82
C SER A 201 16.64 9.73 1.00
N GLY A 202 16.22 10.42 -0.07
CA GLY A 202 17.09 11.33 -0.82
C GLY A 202 17.29 12.68 -0.12
N GLY A 203 16.52 12.95 0.94
CA GLY A 203 16.58 14.16 1.77
C GLY A 203 16.85 13.80 3.23
N SER A 204 16.05 14.37 4.15
CA SER A 204 16.13 14.05 5.57
C SER A 204 15.37 12.76 5.91
N ALA A 205 15.81 12.10 6.98
CA ALA A 205 15.07 11.03 7.63
C ALA A 205 15.14 11.27 9.15
N SER A 206 13.99 11.28 9.82
CA SER A 206 13.89 11.48 11.26
C SER A 206 13.25 10.24 11.89
N LEU A 207 13.94 9.66 12.87
CA LEU A 207 13.42 8.58 13.70
C LEU A 207 13.50 9.04 15.16
N ALA A 208 12.36 9.11 15.82
CA ALA A 208 12.26 9.60 17.19
C ALA A 208 11.24 8.76 17.96
N ALA A 209 11.52 8.55 19.24
CA ALA A 209 10.62 7.98 20.23
C ALA A 209 10.55 8.93 21.42
N VAL A 210 9.39 9.04 22.08
CA VAL A 210 9.24 9.83 23.31
C VAL A 210 9.84 9.11 24.51
N ASP A 211 9.73 7.78 24.49
CA ASP A 211 10.31 6.88 25.49
C ASP A 211 11.57 6.22 24.88
N ASP A 212 11.68 4.89 24.93
CA ASP A 212 12.86 4.19 24.43
C ASP A 212 12.92 4.04 22.90
N LEU A 213 14.12 4.28 22.34
CA LEU A 213 14.50 3.88 20.99
C LEU A 213 15.53 2.74 21.06
N HIS A 214 15.16 1.55 20.60
CA HIS A 214 16.07 0.40 20.57
C HIS A 214 16.64 0.16 19.17
N GLN A 215 17.97 0.08 19.06
CA GLN A 215 18.69 -0.32 17.86
C GLN A 215 19.67 -1.45 18.21
N ALA A 216 19.45 -2.63 17.66
CA ALA A 216 20.29 -3.81 17.90
C ALA A 216 20.55 -4.58 16.60
N THR A 217 21.74 -5.16 16.48
CA THR A 217 22.18 -5.98 15.35
C THR A 217 22.91 -7.21 15.86
N GLY A 218 22.76 -8.34 15.17
CA GLY A 218 23.51 -9.57 15.48
C GLY A 218 24.92 -9.59 14.88
N ARG A 219 25.27 -8.61 14.04
CA ARG A 219 26.58 -8.47 13.40
C ARG A 219 27.07 -7.04 13.50
N ASP A 220 27.12 -6.32 12.38
CA ASP A 220 27.75 -5.02 12.29
C ASP A 220 26.71 -3.90 12.34
N LEU A 221 27.01 -2.83 13.09
CA LEU A 221 26.33 -1.54 13.01
C LEU A 221 27.30 -0.55 12.40
N ASN A 222 27.02 -0.16 11.15
CA ASN A 222 27.85 0.79 10.43
C ASN A 222 27.21 2.17 10.47
N LEU A 223 27.88 3.13 11.13
CA LEU A 223 27.48 4.53 11.15
C LEU A 223 28.52 5.37 10.40
N VAL A 224 28.10 6.00 9.31
CA VAL A 224 28.96 6.85 8.48
C VAL A 224 28.38 8.25 8.47
N VAL A 225 29.19 9.23 8.86
CA VAL A 225 28.78 10.64 8.98
C VAL A 225 29.81 11.51 8.30
N ALA A 226 29.40 12.25 7.26
CA ALA A 226 30.31 13.01 6.41
C ALA A 226 30.85 14.30 7.05
N GLN A 227 30.05 14.95 7.90
CA GLN A 227 30.42 16.24 8.51
C GLN A 227 30.53 16.14 10.02
N ARG A 228 29.40 16.04 10.73
CA ARG A 228 29.37 16.10 12.19
C ARG A 228 28.47 15.01 12.75
N HIS A 229 29.03 14.15 13.58
CA HIS A 229 28.27 13.29 14.47
C HIS A 229 28.10 14.01 15.81
N ASN A 230 26.84 14.28 16.20
CA ASN A 230 26.53 14.91 17.48
C ASN A 230 25.71 13.93 18.32
N ALA A 231 26.26 13.56 19.48
CA ALA A 231 25.60 12.68 20.44
C ALA A 231 25.57 13.38 21.80
N THR A 232 24.37 13.71 22.26
CA THR A 232 24.14 14.33 23.57
C THR A 232 23.47 13.31 24.47
N VAL A 233 24.04 13.09 25.65
CA VAL A 233 23.48 12.20 26.67
C VAL A 233 23.21 13.02 27.93
N GLY A 234 21.97 13.03 28.40
CA GLY A 234 21.58 13.76 29.61
C GLY A 234 21.97 13.05 30.92
N GLY A 235 22.13 11.72 30.86
CA GLY A 235 22.62 10.88 31.96
C GLY A 235 23.97 10.24 31.64
N ASP A 236 24.09 8.93 31.91
CA ASP A 236 25.34 8.20 31.71
C ASP A 236 25.48 7.65 30.29
N MET A 237 26.68 7.79 29.70
CA MET A 237 27.07 7.07 28.49
C MET A 237 27.94 5.88 28.88
N GLN A 238 27.50 4.66 28.55
CA GLN A 238 28.25 3.43 28.81
C GLN A 238 28.72 2.81 27.49
N GLU A 239 30.03 2.71 27.32
CA GLU A 239 30.65 1.99 26.21
C GLU A 239 31.37 0.73 26.73
N LYS A 240 30.89 -0.45 26.35
CA LYS A 240 31.55 -1.73 26.69
C LYS A 240 32.12 -2.38 25.45
N ILE A 241 33.45 -2.39 25.34
CA ILE A 241 34.17 -2.87 24.16
C ILE A 241 35.05 -4.05 24.60
N GLN A 242 34.68 -5.26 24.16
CA GLN A 242 35.43 -6.48 24.46
C GLN A 242 36.73 -6.59 23.64
N GLY A 243 36.69 -6.07 22.42
CA GLY A 243 37.84 -6.01 21.52
C GLY A 243 38.61 -4.70 21.66
N LEU A 244 39.08 -4.20 20.53
CA LEU A 244 39.81 -2.94 20.46
C LEU A 244 38.86 -1.75 20.32
N ARG A 245 39.06 -0.73 21.17
CA ARG A 245 38.59 0.64 20.89
C ARG A 245 39.69 1.40 20.16
N GLN A 246 39.47 1.71 18.88
CA GLN A 246 40.37 2.57 18.11
C GLN A 246 39.72 3.93 17.88
N SER A 247 40.36 4.99 18.40
CA SER A 247 39.94 6.38 18.19
C SER A 247 41.11 7.14 17.58
N VAL A 248 40.96 7.59 16.34
CA VAL A 248 42.02 8.29 15.58
C VAL A 248 41.46 9.63 15.11
N ALA A 249 42.06 10.71 15.58
CA ALA A 249 41.75 12.07 15.14
C ALA A 249 42.93 12.64 14.33
N GLN A 250 42.66 13.31 13.21
CA GLN A 250 43.71 13.92 12.38
C GLN A 250 44.26 15.22 12.96
N ILE A 251 43.43 15.99 13.66
CA ILE A 251 43.79 17.32 14.18
C ILE A 251 44.04 17.25 15.68
N SER A 252 43.02 16.89 16.46
CA SER A 252 43.14 16.81 17.91
C SER A 252 42.08 15.89 18.52
N GLN A 253 42.41 15.37 19.70
CA GLN A 253 41.48 14.66 20.57
C GLN A 253 41.36 15.41 21.89
N ARG A 254 40.14 15.70 22.32
CA ARG A 254 39.86 16.39 23.59
C ARG A 254 39.03 15.49 24.49
N LEU A 255 39.63 15.06 25.60
CA LEU A 255 38.95 14.38 26.69
C LEU A 255 38.94 15.32 27.88
N GLN A 256 37.76 15.78 28.29
CA GLN A 256 37.64 16.76 29.36
C GLN A 256 36.52 16.35 30.31
N ALA A 257 36.87 16.22 31.58
CA ALA A 257 35.97 15.97 32.69
C ALA A 257 36.52 16.68 33.94
N PRO A 258 35.68 16.98 34.95
CA PRO A 258 36.16 17.48 36.24
C PRO A 258 37.19 16.54 36.88
N LYS A 259 37.03 15.22 36.69
CA LYS A 259 37.99 14.20 37.09
C LYS A 259 38.13 13.16 35.99
N THR A 260 39.36 12.69 35.77
CA THR A 260 39.68 11.70 34.73
C THR A 260 40.36 10.48 35.33
N TRP A 261 39.88 9.30 34.94
CA TRP A 261 40.57 8.03 35.15
C TRP A 261 41.16 7.56 33.82
N LEU A 262 42.46 7.32 33.78
CA LEU A 262 43.13 6.78 32.59
C LEU A 262 43.97 5.59 32.99
N GLY A 263 43.52 4.38 32.68
CA GLY A 263 44.24 3.15 32.98
C GLY A 263 43.31 1.97 33.26
N SER A 264 43.74 1.08 34.14
CA SER A 264 42.98 -0.10 34.57
C SER A 264 42.23 0.17 35.87
N GLU A 265 41.41 -0.77 36.36
CA GLU A 265 40.72 -0.63 37.66
C GLU A 265 41.66 -0.35 38.83
N GLY A 266 42.85 -0.96 38.84
CA GLY A 266 43.83 -0.79 39.92
C GLY A 266 44.89 0.29 39.68
N VAL A 267 45.01 0.82 38.46
CA VAL A 267 46.09 1.75 38.08
C VAL A 267 45.55 2.91 37.26
N ASN A 268 45.60 4.11 37.85
CA ASN A 268 45.36 5.37 37.16
C ASN A 268 46.70 6.04 36.80
N VAL A 269 46.98 6.21 35.51
CA VAL A 269 48.21 6.84 34.99
C VAL A 269 48.35 8.28 35.51
N LEU A 270 47.25 9.01 35.69
CA LEU A 270 47.29 10.38 36.25
C LEU A 270 47.68 10.38 37.73
N GLN A 271 47.27 9.36 38.49
CA GLN A 271 47.72 9.18 39.87
C GLN A 271 49.20 8.82 39.93
N VAL A 272 49.68 7.96 39.02
CA VAL A 272 51.12 7.66 38.90
C VAL A 272 51.91 8.94 38.59
N LEU A 273 51.39 9.80 37.72
CA LEU A 273 52.02 11.10 37.42
C LEU A 273 52.02 12.04 38.64
N CYS A 274 50.93 12.09 39.41
CA CYS A 274 50.89 12.82 40.68
C CYS A 274 51.97 12.31 41.66
N ASN A 275 52.07 10.99 41.83
CA ASN A 275 53.06 10.38 42.72
C ASN A 275 54.50 10.64 42.25
N LEU A 276 54.72 10.68 40.92
CA LEU A 276 56.02 11.03 40.35
C LEU A 276 56.37 12.50 40.65
N LEU A 277 55.43 13.43 40.52
CA LEU A 277 55.65 14.84 40.88
C LEU A 277 56.02 14.97 42.36
N ASP A 278 55.33 14.26 43.25
CA ASP A 278 55.64 14.27 44.68
C ASP A 278 57.04 13.70 44.97
N LEU A 279 57.42 12.60 44.29
CA LEU A 279 58.76 12.01 44.41
C LEU A 279 59.85 12.97 43.93
N VAL A 280 59.61 13.68 42.81
CA VAL A 280 60.56 14.66 42.27
C VAL A 280 60.67 15.90 43.16
N GLU A 281 59.58 16.37 43.78
CA GLU A 281 59.62 17.42 44.81
C GLU A 281 60.53 16.99 45.97
N GLN A 282 60.28 15.80 46.52
CA GLN A 282 61.05 15.26 47.66
C GLN A 282 62.54 15.10 47.31
N MET A 283 62.85 14.57 46.13
CA MET A 283 64.22 14.40 45.66
C MET A 283 64.95 15.75 45.56
N ASN A 284 64.30 16.80 45.04
CA ASN A 284 64.90 18.13 44.97
C ASN A 284 65.19 18.71 46.37
N ILE A 285 64.29 18.52 47.33
CA ILE A 285 64.52 18.96 48.72
C ILE A 285 65.69 18.21 49.36
N GLN A 286 65.79 16.90 49.12
CA GLN A 286 66.91 16.08 49.60
C GLN A 286 68.23 16.51 48.97
N LEU A 287 68.27 16.80 47.66
CA LEU A 287 69.47 17.30 46.98
C LEU A 287 69.90 18.68 47.48
N ALA A 288 68.96 19.59 47.74
CA ALA A 288 69.25 20.92 48.28
C ALA A 288 69.92 20.87 49.66
N SER A 289 69.67 19.80 50.42
CA SER A 289 70.20 19.60 51.78
C SER A 289 71.32 18.56 51.87
N HIS A 290 71.75 17.98 50.74
CA HIS A 290 72.73 16.90 50.73
C HIS A 290 74.15 17.40 51.06
N VAL A 291 74.85 16.72 51.98
CA VAL A 291 76.23 17.06 52.41
C VAL A 291 77.13 15.82 52.52
N HIS A 292 78.45 16.00 52.37
CA HIS A 292 79.46 14.96 52.66
C HIS A 292 80.18 15.29 53.97
N GLY A 293 79.77 14.66 55.07
CA GLY A 293 80.35 14.95 56.39
C GLY A 293 80.04 16.37 56.86
N SER A 294 81.07 17.16 57.16
CA SER A 294 80.95 18.56 57.61
C SER A 294 81.00 19.60 56.48
N SER A 295 80.85 19.19 55.21
CA SER A 295 80.82 20.13 54.09
C SER A 295 79.60 21.06 54.16
N PRO A 296 79.69 22.31 53.67
CA PRO A 296 78.50 23.13 53.45
C PRO A 296 77.54 22.45 52.45
N PRO A 297 76.24 22.81 52.47
CA PRO A 297 75.30 22.41 51.41
C PRO A 297 75.80 22.78 50.01
N PRO A 298 75.27 22.12 48.95
CA PRO A 298 75.73 22.35 47.59
C PRO A 298 75.54 23.81 47.17
N ALA A 299 76.47 24.35 46.39
CA ALA A 299 76.39 25.74 45.91
C ALA A 299 75.13 26.01 45.06
N ASN A 300 74.48 24.97 44.53
CA ASN A 300 73.23 25.02 43.77
C ASN A 300 71.97 24.67 44.59
N ALA A 301 72.04 24.62 45.93
CA ALA A 301 70.89 24.26 46.79
C ALA A 301 69.64 25.13 46.54
N ALA A 302 69.81 26.44 46.37
CA ALA A 302 68.69 27.35 46.09
C ALA A 302 67.96 27.00 44.78
N ALA A 303 68.70 26.54 43.76
CA ALA A 303 68.11 26.11 42.49
C ALA A 303 67.26 24.85 42.66
N PHE A 304 67.72 23.87 43.45
CA PHE A 304 66.95 22.66 43.75
C PHE A 304 65.67 22.98 44.56
N THR A 305 65.73 23.86 45.55
CA THR A 305 64.53 24.30 46.30
C THR A 305 63.50 24.97 45.38
N ALA A 306 63.97 25.84 44.47
CA ALA A 306 63.10 26.47 43.49
C ALA A 306 62.47 25.44 42.53
N ALA A 307 63.24 24.45 42.09
CA ALA A 307 62.75 23.35 41.25
C ALA A 307 61.68 22.51 41.98
N GLY A 308 61.90 22.16 43.25
CA GLY A 308 60.89 21.44 44.06
C GLY A 308 59.60 22.23 44.21
N THR A 309 59.69 23.55 44.43
CA THR A 309 58.51 24.44 44.49
C THR A 309 57.74 24.47 43.17
N ALA A 310 58.45 24.52 42.03
CA ALA A 310 57.82 24.50 40.71
C ALA A 310 57.08 23.17 40.45
N VAL A 311 57.69 22.04 40.81
CA VAL A 311 57.09 20.70 40.68
C VAL A 311 55.85 20.56 41.55
N LYS A 312 55.90 21.06 42.79
CA LYS A 312 54.75 21.10 43.70
C LYS A 312 53.57 21.85 43.09
N ALA A 313 53.81 23.00 42.45
CA ALA A 313 52.76 23.78 41.80
C ALA A 313 52.06 23.00 40.67
N LEU A 314 52.81 22.21 39.89
CA LEU A 314 52.23 21.31 38.89
C LEU A 314 51.37 20.21 39.54
N GLY A 315 51.85 19.63 40.65
CA GLY A 315 51.09 18.65 41.43
C GLY A 315 49.75 19.22 41.93
N VAL A 316 49.75 20.46 42.41
CA VAL A 316 48.53 21.17 42.86
C VAL A 316 47.52 21.35 41.71
N GLN A 317 47.97 21.50 40.47
CA GLN A 317 47.09 21.61 39.29
C GLN A 317 46.54 20.24 38.84
N LEU A 318 47.35 19.18 38.88
CA LEU A 318 46.98 17.87 38.36
C LEU A 318 46.12 17.05 39.33
N LYS A 319 46.39 17.12 40.63
CA LYS A 319 45.69 16.33 41.66
C LYS A 319 44.16 16.53 41.64
N PRO A 320 43.61 17.76 41.52
CA PRO A 320 42.15 17.97 41.53
C PRO A 320 41.40 17.34 40.34
N ILE A 321 42.08 17.13 39.21
CA ILE A 321 41.48 16.56 37.99
C ILE A 321 41.73 15.06 37.82
N THR A 322 42.41 14.44 38.79
CA THR A 322 42.64 12.99 38.84
C THR A 322 41.46 12.33 39.56
N ALA A 323 40.87 11.32 38.94
CA ALA A 323 39.80 10.50 39.53
C ALA A 323 40.35 9.56 40.59
#